data_AF-A0A108T230-F1
#
_entry.id   AF-A0A108T230-F1
#
_cell.length_a   1.000
_cell.length_b   1.000
_cell.length_c   1.000
_cell.angle_alpha   90.00
_cell.angle_beta   90.00
_cell.angle_gamma   90.00
#
_symmetry.space_group_name_H-M   'P 1'
#
loop_
_entity.id
_entity.type
_entity.pdbx_description
1 polymer ?
#
loop_
_entity_poly.entity_id
_entity_poly.type
_entity_poly.pdbx_seq_one_letter_code
_entity_poly.pdbx_strand_id
1 'polypeptide(L)'
;MQQIIEVEHCGNDHLEPIHSICENPIHGFPKPKSGGLWTSPIDSEYSWRKWCLSEDFNVWQLEKSFRLKVDTSRLLIIDSLDDLIRKMVHPHIMELGQYGLFCINWGRLAKMYDGIWLTVRGMMETCCSYPYSLHCWDCETVFLFNEKPIIEVLTSIN
;
A
#
# COMPACT_ATOMS: atom_id res chain seq x y z
N MET A 1 -7.97 19.81 3.94
CA MET A 1 -9.16 19.07 4.43
C MET A 1 -8.67 17.73 4.91
N GLN A 2 -9.07 17.29 6.10
CA GLN A 2 -8.78 15.93 6.57
C GLN A 2 -9.65 14.98 5.73
N GLN A 3 -9.01 14.11 4.95
CA GLN A 3 -9.71 13.16 4.09
C GLN A 3 -9.62 11.79 4.78
N ILE A 4 -10.76 11.34 5.30
CA ILE A 4 -10.89 10.06 5.99
C ILE A 4 -11.45 9.05 4.99
N ILE A 5 -10.88 7.85 4.97
CA ILE A 5 -11.36 6.74 4.14
C ILE A 5 -11.61 5.51 5.01
N GLU A 6 -12.45 4.60 4.52
CA GLU A 6 -12.61 3.26 5.09
C GLU A 6 -11.85 2.25 4.25
N VAL A 7 -11.04 1.43 4.92
CA VAL A 7 -10.25 0.38 4.29
C VAL A 7 -10.52 -0.96 4.95
N GLU A 8 -10.31 -2.04 4.19
CA GLU A 8 -10.44 -3.41 4.65
C GLU A 8 -9.08 -4.11 4.61
N HIS A 9 -8.76 -4.82 5.70
CA HIS A 9 -7.71 -5.82 5.73
C HIS A 9 -8.36 -7.21 5.59
N CYS A 10 -7.77 -8.08 4.76
CA CYS A 10 -8.14 -9.49 4.67
C CYS A 10 -6.97 -10.39 5.05
N GLY A 11 -7.26 -11.51 5.70
CA GLY A 11 -6.28 -12.48 6.20
C GLY A 11 -6.24 -12.59 7.73
N ASN A 12 -6.82 -11.63 8.45
CA ASN A 12 -6.96 -11.63 9.90
C ASN A 12 -8.28 -10.95 10.32
N ASP A 13 -8.83 -11.30 11.48
CA ASP A 13 -10.10 -10.78 12.02
C ASP A 13 -9.93 -9.68 13.07
N HIS A 14 -8.69 -9.36 13.41
CA HIS A 14 -8.32 -8.28 14.34
C HIS A 14 -7.02 -7.60 13.91
N LEU A 15 -6.84 -6.37 14.40
CA LEU A 15 -5.61 -5.61 14.20
C LEU A 15 -4.51 -6.11 15.14
N GLU A 16 -3.46 -6.69 14.57
CA GLU A 16 -2.20 -6.93 15.27
C GLU A 16 -1.33 -5.65 15.30
N PRO A 17 -0.39 -5.52 16.26
CA PRO A 17 0.54 -4.40 16.29
C PRO A 17 1.28 -4.21 14.96
N ILE A 18 1.24 -2.99 14.43
CA ILE A 18 1.93 -2.69 13.16
C ILE A 18 3.42 -2.47 13.44
N HIS A 19 4.24 -3.43 13.02
CA HIS A 19 5.69 -3.30 13.10
C HIS A 19 6.22 -2.36 12.01
N SER A 20 7.17 -1.49 12.38
CA SER A 20 7.80 -0.57 11.43
C SER A 20 8.62 -1.29 10.37
N ILE A 21 8.60 -0.76 9.15
CA ILE A 21 9.44 -1.24 8.05
C ILE A 21 10.85 -0.69 8.24
N CYS A 22 11.80 -1.57 8.58
CA CYS A 22 13.18 -1.21 8.91
C CYS A 22 14.21 -1.78 7.93
N GLU A 23 13.80 -2.02 6.69
CA GLU A 23 14.59 -2.79 5.73
C GLU A 23 15.49 -1.94 4.84
N ASN A 24 16.62 -2.56 4.46
CA ASN A 24 17.47 -2.03 3.40
C ASN A 24 16.76 -2.15 2.03
N PRO A 25 16.95 -1.19 1.12
CA PRO A 25 16.40 -1.28 -0.23
C PRO A 25 16.82 -2.58 -0.93
N ILE A 26 15.87 -3.19 -1.63
CA ILE A 26 16.11 -4.42 -2.40
C ILE A 26 15.89 -4.11 -3.87
N HIS A 27 16.91 -4.39 -4.67
CA HIS A 27 16.85 -4.17 -6.11
C HIS A 27 15.82 -5.08 -6.77
N GLY A 28 14.91 -4.47 -7.54
CA GLY A 28 13.88 -5.17 -8.30
C GLY A 28 12.70 -5.67 -7.47
N PHE A 29 12.63 -5.36 -6.16
CA PHE A 29 11.53 -5.80 -5.30
C PHE A 29 10.75 -4.59 -4.73
N PRO A 30 9.54 -4.32 -5.26
CA PRO A 30 8.73 -3.14 -4.90
C PRO A 30 7.89 -3.30 -3.63
N LYS A 31 8.08 -4.38 -2.86
CA LYS A 31 7.36 -4.62 -1.59
C LYS A 31 8.35 -4.63 -0.41
N PRO A 32 7.96 -4.21 0.79
CA PRO A 32 8.71 -4.55 2.00
C PRO A 32 8.66 -6.07 2.25
N LYS A 33 9.68 -6.65 2.88
CA LYS A 33 9.67 -8.07 3.29
C LYS A 33 8.93 -8.29 4.61
N SER A 34 8.73 -7.25 5.40
CA SER A 34 8.15 -7.31 6.74
C SER A 34 7.60 -5.97 7.19
N GLY A 35 6.68 -6.04 8.15
CA GLY A 35 6.05 -4.87 8.76
C GLY A 35 4.97 -4.24 7.88
N GLY A 36 4.37 -3.20 8.46
CA GLY A 36 3.22 -2.51 7.90
C GLY A 36 1.94 -3.36 7.85
N LEU A 37 0.86 -2.73 7.40
CA LEU A 37 -0.46 -3.35 7.24
C LEU A 37 -1.00 -3.07 5.85
N TRP A 38 -1.24 -4.13 5.09
CA TRP A 38 -1.86 -4.06 3.77
C TRP A 38 -3.38 -4.01 3.89
N THR A 39 -3.99 -3.02 3.25
CA THR A 39 -5.44 -2.84 3.19
C THR A 39 -5.83 -2.32 1.80
N SER A 40 -7.11 -2.33 1.48
CA SER A 40 -7.68 -1.68 0.29
C SER A 40 -8.91 -0.85 0.66
N PRO A 41 -9.20 0.26 -0.01
CA PRO A 41 -10.45 1.00 0.18
C PRO A 41 -11.67 0.09 -0.06
N ILE A 42 -12.69 0.22 0.79
CA ILE A 42 -13.88 -0.66 0.72
C ILE A 42 -14.74 -0.40 -0.52
N ASP A 43 -14.69 0.82 -1.04
CA ASP A 43 -15.41 1.31 -2.22
C ASP A 43 -14.59 1.19 -3.51
N SER A 44 -13.34 0.73 -3.42
CA SER A 44 -12.47 0.53 -4.57
C SER A 44 -13.10 -0.39 -5.60
N GLU A 45 -13.04 0.00 -6.88
CA GLU A 45 -13.45 -0.85 -8.00
C GLU A 45 -12.54 -2.08 -8.15
N TYR A 46 -11.31 -2.02 -7.63
CA TYR A 46 -10.30 -3.07 -7.76
C TYR A 46 -9.54 -3.25 -6.44
N SER A 47 -10.27 -3.64 -5.37
CA SER A 47 -9.72 -3.94 -4.05
C SER A 47 -9.06 -5.32 -3.98
N TRP A 48 -8.26 -5.58 -2.93
CA TRP A 48 -7.68 -6.89 -2.67
C TRP A 48 -8.74 -8.01 -2.63
N ARG A 49 -9.88 -7.78 -1.95
CA ARG A 49 -10.98 -8.76 -1.92
C ARG A 49 -11.49 -9.06 -3.33
N LYS A 50 -11.73 -8.03 -4.15
CA LYS A 50 -12.23 -8.20 -5.53
C LYS A 50 -11.22 -8.93 -6.40
N TRP A 51 -9.93 -8.60 -6.28
CA TRP A 51 -8.85 -9.28 -6.97
C TRP A 51 -8.73 -10.76 -6.57
N CYS A 52 -8.77 -11.07 -5.27
CA CYS A 52 -8.79 -12.45 -4.78
C CYS A 52 -9.96 -13.26 -5.35
N LEU A 53 -11.15 -12.67 -5.41
CA LEU A 53 -12.34 -13.33 -5.98
C LEU A 53 -12.24 -13.50 -7.50
N SER A 54 -11.66 -12.54 -8.23
CA SER A 54 -11.50 -12.66 -9.69
C SER A 54 -10.45 -13.69 -10.09
N GLU A 55 -9.37 -13.78 -9.32
CA GLU A 55 -8.24 -14.69 -9.58
C GLU A 55 -8.38 -16.06 -8.89
N ASP A 56 -9.48 -16.31 -8.17
CA ASP A 56 -9.66 -17.49 -7.29
C ASP A 56 -8.48 -17.70 -6.32
N PHE A 57 -7.93 -16.59 -5.81
CA PHE A 57 -6.72 -16.58 -5.00
C PHE A 57 -7.05 -16.44 -3.51
N ASN A 58 -6.73 -17.48 -2.72
CA ASN A 58 -6.90 -17.49 -1.27
C ASN A 58 -8.29 -17.01 -0.78
N VAL A 59 -9.34 -17.31 -1.55
CA VAL A 59 -10.71 -16.84 -1.27
C VAL A 59 -11.22 -17.20 0.13
N TRP A 60 -10.76 -18.32 0.69
CA TRP A 60 -11.09 -18.77 2.06
C TRP A 60 -10.52 -17.85 3.15
N GLN A 61 -9.46 -17.09 2.89
CA GLN A 61 -8.90 -16.12 3.86
C GLN A 61 -9.74 -14.84 3.95
N LEU A 62 -10.62 -14.59 2.97
CA LEU A 62 -11.47 -13.40 2.92
C LEU A 62 -12.57 -13.40 4.00
N GLU A 63 -12.82 -14.54 4.64
CA GLU A 63 -13.69 -14.67 5.81
C GLU A 63 -13.11 -13.95 7.04
N LYS A 64 -11.79 -13.92 7.14
CA LYS A 64 -11.07 -13.20 8.20
C LYS A 64 -10.72 -11.81 7.70
N SER A 65 -11.50 -10.83 8.13
CA SER A 65 -11.29 -9.44 7.76
C SER A 65 -11.76 -8.50 8.87
N PHE A 66 -11.17 -7.30 8.89
CA PHE A 66 -11.64 -6.18 9.69
C PHE A 66 -11.48 -4.89 8.89
N ARG A 67 -12.19 -3.84 9.32
CA ARG A 67 -12.18 -2.54 8.65
C ARG A 67 -11.56 -1.48 9.54
N LEU A 68 -11.03 -0.44 8.92
CA LEU A 68 -10.41 0.70 9.59
C LEU A 68 -10.92 2.01 8.99
N LYS A 69 -11.11 3.03 9.83
CA LYS A 69 -11.12 4.42 9.36
C LYS A 69 -9.72 4.98 9.43
N VAL A 70 -9.25 5.52 8.32
CA VAL A 70 -7.88 5.98 8.14
C VAL A 70 -7.86 7.46 7.75
N ASP A 71 -7.09 8.27 8.49
CA ASP A 71 -6.73 9.63 8.07
C ASP A 71 -5.66 9.57 6.98
N THR A 72 -5.99 10.10 5.81
CA THR A 72 -5.07 10.10 4.67
C THR A 72 -4.09 11.28 4.67
N SER A 73 -4.20 12.21 5.64
CA SER A 73 -3.42 13.46 5.68
C SER A 73 -1.90 13.27 5.63
N ARG A 74 -1.41 12.12 6.12
CA ARG A 74 0.02 11.75 6.12
C ARG A 74 0.34 10.53 5.27
N LEU A 75 -0.57 10.11 4.40
CA LEU A 75 -0.30 9.08 3.41
C LEU A 75 0.31 9.69 2.15
N LEU A 76 1.30 9.00 1.59
CA LEU A 76 1.74 9.29 0.24
C LEU A 76 0.70 8.76 -0.75
N ILE A 77 -0.01 9.64 -1.45
CA ILE A 77 -0.96 9.25 -2.50
C ILE A 77 -0.24 9.21 -3.84
N ILE A 78 -0.33 8.07 -4.54
CA ILE A 78 0.12 7.89 -5.92
C ILE A 78 -1.11 7.59 -6.78
N ASP A 79 -1.57 8.60 -7.53
CA ASP A 79 -2.75 8.48 -8.41
C ASP A 79 -2.39 8.41 -9.91
N SER A 80 -1.11 8.53 -10.24
CA SER A 80 -0.62 8.51 -11.62
C SER A 80 0.86 8.16 -11.70
N LEU A 81 1.35 7.93 -12.93
CA LEU A 81 2.79 7.82 -13.19
C LEU A 81 3.55 9.11 -12.85
N ASP A 82 2.97 10.29 -13.12
CA ASP A 82 3.59 11.58 -12.78
C ASP A 82 3.75 11.73 -11.25
N ASP A 83 2.77 11.28 -10.49
CA ASP A 83 2.86 11.22 -9.03
C ASP A 83 4.00 10.32 -8.55
N LEU A 84 4.15 9.13 -9.14
CA LEU A 84 5.25 8.22 -8.81
C LEU A 84 6.60 8.93 -9.04
N ILE A 85 6.78 9.56 -10.20
CA ILE A 85 8.03 10.25 -10.53
C ILE A 85 8.28 11.41 -9.56
N ARG A 86 7.30 12.29 -9.34
CA ARG A 86 7.48 13.50 -8.51
C ARG A 86 7.60 13.21 -7.02
N LYS A 87 6.90 12.19 -6.52
CA LYS A 87 6.77 11.94 -5.07
C LYS A 87 7.63 10.79 -4.57
N MET A 88 8.11 9.89 -5.44
CA MET A 88 9.02 8.81 -5.07
C MET A 88 10.41 8.99 -5.69
N VAL A 89 10.49 9.25 -7.00
CA VAL A 89 11.78 9.30 -7.70
C VAL A 89 12.55 10.59 -7.40
N HIS A 90 11.93 11.75 -7.62
CA HIS A 90 12.56 13.06 -7.38
C HIS A 90 13.08 13.25 -5.94
N PRO A 91 12.36 12.85 -4.87
CA PRO A 91 12.87 12.93 -3.50
C PRO A 91 13.83 11.79 -3.13
N HIS A 92 14.26 10.97 -4.08
CA HIS A 92 15.18 9.85 -3.88
C HIS A 92 14.65 8.82 -2.87
N ILE A 93 13.34 8.56 -2.90
CA ILE A 93 12.72 7.42 -2.20
C ILE A 93 12.80 6.18 -3.08
N MET A 94 12.61 6.32 -4.39
CA MET A 94 12.80 5.25 -5.36
C MET A 94 13.94 5.61 -6.31
N GLU A 95 14.94 4.73 -6.41
CA GLU A 95 16.16 4.99 -7.18
C GLU A 95 16.52 3.79 -8.05
N LEU A 96 17.22 4.01 -9.16
CA LEU A 96 17.81 2.93 -9.94
C LEU A 96 19.12 2.51 -9.30
N GLY A 97 19.21 1.24 -8.94
CA GLY A 97 20.41 0.66 -8.37
C GLY A 97 21.40 0.15 -9.41
N GLN A 98 22.41 -0.56 -8.89
CA GLN A 98 23.30 -1.35 -9.72
C GLN A 98 22.45 -2.34 -10.55
N TYR A 99 22.75 -2.48 -11.84
CA TYR A 99 21.98 -3.27 -12.82
C TYR A 99 20.68 -2.63 -13.37
N GLY A 100 20.41 -1.36 -13.09
CA GLY A 100 19.25 -0.66 -13.65
C GLY A 100 17.90 -1.11 -13.07
N LEU A 101 17.94 -1.86 -11.96
CA LEU A 101 16.75 -2.26 -11.21
C LEU A 101 16.41 -1.19 -10.19
N PHE A 102 15.16 -0.75 -10.16
CA PHE A 102 14.71 0.18 -9.14
C PHE A 102 14.73 -0.45 -7.75
N CYS A 103 14.88 0.37 -6.71
CA CYS A 103 14.71 -0.02 -5.31
C CYS A 103 13.94 1.08 -4.57
N ILE A 104 13.17 0.68 -3.55
CA ILE A 104 12.45 1.61 -2.68
C ILE A 104 13.19 1.70 -1.34
N ASN A 105 13.52 2.93 -0.94
CA ASN A 105 14.04 3.25 0.38
C ASN A 105 12.89 3.39 1.37
N TRP A 106 12.41 2.24 1.85
CA TRP A 106 11.32 2.15 2.83
C TRP A 106 11.59 2.96 4.10
N GLY A 107 12.83 2.97 4.58
CA GLY A 107 13.21 3.76 5.76
C GLY A 107 13.10 5.27 5.54
N ARG A 108 13.38 5.77 4.33
CA ARG A 108 13.11 7.18 3.97
C ARG A 108 11.62 7.44 3.87
N LEU A 109 10.88 6.55 3.21
CA LEU A 109 9.44 6.68 3.02
C LEU A 109 8.69 6.73 4.38
N ALA A 110 9.02 5.83 5.31
CA ALA A 110 8.43 5.75 6.65
C ALA A 110 8.82 6.92 7.58
N LYS A 111 9.90 7.66 7.28
CA LYS A 111 10.23 8.90 8.00
C LYS A 111 9.37 10.08 7.55
N MET A 112 8.91 10.07 6.30
CA MET A 112 8.16 11.17 5.70
C MET A 112 6.64 10.99 5.86
N TYR A 113 6.18 9.75 5.68
CA TYR A 113 4.75 9.39 5.64
C TYR A 113 4.43 8.29 6.64
N ASP A 114 3.15 8.19 6.99
CA ASP A 114 2.64 7.12 7.85
C ASP A 114 2.08 5.93 7.05
N GLY A 115 2.05 6.05 5.71
CA GLY A 115 1.69 4.99 4.78
C GLY A 115 1.69 5.47 3.33
N ILE A 116 1.25 4.60 2.41
CA ILE A 116 1.09 4.88 0.98
C ILE A 116 -0.30 4.45 0.52
N TRP A 117 -0.95 5.27 -0.29
CA TRP A 117 -2.16 4.93 -1.03
C TRP A 117 -1.86 4.94 -2.52
N LEU A 118 -1.82 3.76 -3.13
CA LEU A 118 -1.76 3.58 -4.57
C LEU A 118 -3.20 3.38 -5.07
N THR A 119 -3.75 4.38 -5.78
CA THR A 119 -5.12 4.32 -6.28
C THR A 119 -5.26 3.31 -7.43
N VAL A 120 -6.49 2.98 -7.86
CA VAL A 120 -6.71 2.15 -9.08
C VAL A 120 -5.95 2.74 -10.27
N ARG A 121 -6.10 4.06 -10.50
CA ARG A 121 -5.46 4.75 -11.61
C ARG A 121 -3.94 4.70 -11.48
N GLY A 122 -3.41 4.99 -10.30
CA GLY A 122 -1.98 4.91 -10.02
C GLY A 122 -1.43 3.51 -10.27
N MET A 123 -2.12 2.46 -9.81
CA MET A 123 -1.75 1.07 -10.06
C MET A 123 -1.70 0.77 -11.56
N MET A 124 -2.75 1.13 -12.32
CA MET A 124 -2.81 0.89 -13.76
C MET A 124 -1.72 1.61 -14.55
N GLU A 125 -1.40 2.86 -14.19
CA GLU A 125 -0.37 3.64 -14.89
C GLU A 125 1.07 3.22 -14.53
N THR A 126 1.28 2.59 -13.37
CA THR A 126 2.62 2.28 -12.85
C THR A 126 2.99 0.78 -12.87
N CYS A 127 2.04 -0.13 -13.06
CA CYS A 127 2.27 -1.58 -12.99
C CYS A 127 3.22 -2.10 -14.08
N CYS A 128 3.30 -1.43 -15.23
CA CYS A 128 4.14 -1.82 -16.37
C CYS A 128 5.01 -0.65 -16.89
N SER A 129 5.20 0.40 -16.10
CA SER A 129 6.06 1.53 -16.49
C SER A 129 7.55 1.17 -16.42
N TYR A 130 8.38 1.89 -17.18
CA TYR A 130 9.84 1.74 -17.20
C TYR A 130 10.52 3.11 -17.10
N PRO A 131 11.63 3.27 -16.36
CA PRO A 131 12.36 2.24 -15.62
C PRO A 131 11.84 2.00 -14.19
N TYR A 132 10.92 2.85 -13.71
CA TYR A 132 10.30 2.74 -12.39
C TYR A 132 8.94 2.08 -12.52
N SER A 133 8.62 1.14 -11.62
CA SER A 133 7.35 0.42 -11.64
C SER A 133 6.92 0.04 -10.23
N LEU A 134 5.60 -0.02 -10.04
CA LEU A 134 4.97 -0.65 -8.87
C LEU A 134 4.34 -2.00 -9.25
N HIS A 135 4.94 -2.71 -10.21
CA HIS A 135 4.59 -4.09 -10.53
C HIS A 135 4.45 -4.93 -9.23
N CYS A 136 3.52 -5.87 -9.20
CA CYS A 136 3.15 -6.69 -8.05
C CYS A 136 2.29 -5.96 -7.00
N TRP A 137 1.97 -4.68 -7.15
CA TRP A 137 0.88 -4.07 -6.39
C TRP A 137 -0.42 -4.35 -7.16
N ASP A 138 -0.97 -5.53 -6.93
CA ASP A 138 -1.96 -6.16 -7.82
C ASP A 138 -3.34 -5.48 -7.80
N CYS A 139 -3.58 -4.57 -6.86
CA CYS A 139 -4.87 -3.92 -6.63
C CYS A 139 -4.69 -2.51 -6.05
N GLU A 140 -5.78 -1.73 -5.96
CA GLU A 140 -5.75 -0.49 -5.19
C GLU A 140 -5.42 -0.79 -3.73
N THR A 141 -4.43 -0.08 -3.21
CA THR A 141 -3.79 -0.44 -1.94
C THR A 141 -3.60 0.77 -1.07
N VAL A 142 -3.99 0.63 0.20
CA VAL A 142 -3.57 1.49 1.30
C VAL A 142 -2.68 0.66 2.22
N PHE A 143 -1.38 0.98 2.22
CA PHE A 143 -0.38 0.27 3.01
C PHE A 143 0.14 1.18 4.12
N LEU A 144 -0.19 0.83 5.37
CA LEU A 144 0.13 1.62 6.55
C LEU A 144 1.45 1.16 7.14
N PHE A 145 2.33 2.10 7.50
CA PHE A 145 3.63 1.78 8.10
C PHE A 145 3.59 1.72 9.63
N ASN A 146 2.57 2.31 10.23
CA ASN A 146 2.34 2.38 11.66
C ASN A 146 0.85 2.65 11.94
N GLU A 147 0.47 2.69 13.22
CA GLU A 147 -0.92 2.84 13.67
C GLU A 147 -1.43 4.28 13.73
N LYS A 148 -0.57 5.30 13.61
CA LYS A 148 -0.96 6.72 13.74
C LYS A 148 -2.08 7.18 12.80
N PRO A 149 -2.17 6.73 11.53
CA PRO A 149 -3.24 7.18 10.65
C PRO A 149 -4.57 6.46 10.93
N ILE A 150 -4.59 5.46 11.83
CA ILE A 150 -5.82 4.75 12.20
C ILE A 150 -6.61 5.59 13.19
N ILE A 151 -7.83 5.96 12.81
CA ILE A 151 -8.78 6.70 13.65
C ILE A 151 -9.63 5.74 14.47
N GLU A 152 -10.10 4.67 13.82
CA GLU A 152 -11.06 3.73 14.40
C GLU A 152 -10.87 2.34 13.79
N VAL A 153 -10.93 1.30 14.63
CA VAL A 153 -11.04 -0.10 14.18
C VAL A 153 -12.53 -0.46 14.19
N LEU A 154 -13.05 -0.83 13.03
CA LEU A 154 -14.42 -1.27 12.84
C LEU A 154 -14.43 -2.80 12.84
N THR A 155 -14.98 -3.40 13.89
CA THR A 155 -15.18 -4.85 13.91
C THR A 155 -16.22 -5.26 12.87
N SER A 156 -15.94 -6.34 12.16
CA SER A 156 -16.92 -6.99 11.29
C SER A 156 -18.11 -7.44 12.15
N ILE A 157 -19.29 -6.89 11.88
CA ILE A 157 -20.54 -7.43 12.44
C ILE A 157 -20.74 -8.77 11.74
N ASN A 158 -20.64 -9.86 12.49
CA ASN A 158 -20.96 -11.22 12.03
C ASN A 158 -22.29 -11.28 11.27
#